data_AF-A0AAE1LMR1-F1
#
_entry.id   AF-A0AAE1LMR1-F1
#
_cell.length_a   1.000
_cell.length_b   1.000
_cell.length_c   1.000
_cell.angle_alpha   90.00
_cell.angle_beta   90.00
_cell.angle_gamma   90.00
#
_symmetry.space_group_name_H-M   'P 1'
#
loop_
_entity.id
_entity.type
_entity.pdbx_description
1 polymer ?
#
loop_
_entity_poly.entity_id
_entity_poly.type
_entity_poly.pdbx_seq_one_letter_code
_entity_poly.pdbx_strand_id
1 'polypeptide(L)'
;MTSFWHHFYKGGPIGRRSRAPSPCPSLSRPKRVNAAHLQLRKSAVRFLLLQTVSRAQPLPVMVWIHGGAFLTGSGWMYGPEFILDKDVILVSFNYRLGVLGFLSTGDDVIPGNFGMKDQVQLLRWVRDNIVAFGGDPGQVTIFGESAGGASVHALTLSPLAKVCHLADDKRMTN
;
A
#
# COMPACT_ATOMS: atom_id res chain seq x y z
N MET A 1 -8.52 -19.62 -4.50
CA MET A 1 -7.52 -18.52 -4.46
C MET A 1 -8.19 -17.29 -5.06
N THR A 2 -8.43 -16.22 -4.32
CA THR A 2 -9.20 -15.07 -4.83
C THR A 2 -8.33 -13.82 -4.80
N SER A 3 -8.21 -13.12 -5.92
CA SER A 3 -7.50 -11.83 -6.03
C SER A 3 -8.52 -10.70 -6.11
N PHE A 4 -8.29 -9.60 -5.39
CA PHE A 4 -9.15 -8.41 -5.42
C PHE A 4 -8.45 -7.24 -6.12
N TRP A 5 -9.19 -6.44 -6.89
CA TRP A 5 -8.66 -5.31 -7.66
C TRP A 5 -9.35 -4.00 -7.26
N HIS A 6 -8.58 -2.91 -7.07
CA HIS A 6 -9.11 -1.56 -6.90
C HIS A 6 -8.23 -0.54 -7.64
N HIS A 7 -8.85 0.40 -8.36
CA HIS A 7 -8.15 1.49 -9.06
C HIS A 7 -8.11 2.74 -8.18
N PHE A 8 -6.93 3.34 -7.98
CA PHE A 8 -6.80 4.72 -7.53
C PHE A 8 -6.27 5.56 -8.68
N TYR A 9 -7.17 6.24 -9.39
CA TYR A 9 -7.01 7.55 -10.05
C TYR A 9 -8.32 7.86 -10.79
N LYS A 10 -9.17 8.75 -10.26
CA LYS A 10 -10.13 9.47 -11.11
C LYS A 10 -9.44 10.74 -11.58
N GLY A 11 -9.12 10.80 -12.88
CA GLY A 11 -8.80 12.07 -13.53
C GLY A 11 -10.00 12.99 -13.39
N GLY A 12 -9.80 14.14 -12.76
CA GLY A 12 -10.80 15.22 -12.74
C GLY A 12 -10.69 16.06 -14.01
N PRO A 13 -11.80 16.50 -14.61
CA PRO A 13 -11.75 17.52 -15.66
C PRO A 13 -11.43 18.89 -15.03
N ILE A 14 -10.72 19.70 -15.81
CA ILE A 14 -10.41 21.10 -15.53
C ILE A 14 -11.73 21.87 -15.38
N GLY A 15 -12.01 22.45 -14.21
CA GLY A 15 -13.07 23.47 -14.05
C GLY A 15 -13.87 23.45 -12.73
N ARG A 16 -13.59 24.44 -11.88
CA ARG A 16 -14.43 25.12 -10.86
C ARG A 16 -15.19 24.32 -9.76
N ARG A 17 -14.90 24.75 -8.51
CA ARG A 17 -15.69 24.79 -7.26
C ARG A 17 -16.01 23.50 -6.47
N SER A 18 -15.39 23.44 -5.28
CA SER A 18 -15.92 23.09 -3.95
C SER A 18 -17.07 22.07 -3.84
N ARG A 19 -16.74 20.85 -3.38
CA ARG A 19 -17.55 20.06 -2.45
C ARG A 19 -16.73 18.89 -1.87
N ALA A 20 -16.86 18.65 -0.56
CA ALA A 20 -16.31 17.46 0.09
C ALA A 20 -16.90 16.18 -0.53
N PRO A 21 -16.11 15.10 -0.70
CA PRO A 21 -16.62 13.87 -1.30
C PRO A 21 -17.64 13.20 -0.36
N SER A 22 -18.79 12.85 -0.91
CA SER A 22 -19.86 12.09 -0.25
C SER A 22 -19.44 10.63 0.01
N PRO A 23 -19.96 9.97 1.08
CA PRO A 23 -19.68 8.56 1.33
C PRO A 23 -20.29 7.66 0.24
N CYS A 24 -19.51 6.68 -0.25
CA CYS A 24 -19.98 5.66 -1.19
C CYS A 24 -20.67 4.48 -0.48
N PRO A 25 -21.60 3.77 -1.16
CA PRO A 25 -22.56 2.85 -0.56
C PRO A 25 -21.95 1.49 -0.15
N SER A 26 -22.61 0.82 0.80
CA SER A 26 -22.21 -0.44 1.44
C SER A 26 -21.93 -1.58 0.46
N LEU A 27 -20.75 -2.20 0.56
CA LEU A 27 -20.37 -3.42 -0.16
C LEU A 27 -21.07 -4.65 0.42
N SER A 28 -21.86 -5.34 -0.41
CA SER A 28 -22.39 -6.68 -0.14
C SER A 28 -21.29 -7.74 -0.16
N ARG A 29 -21.35 -8.70 0.78
CA ARG A 29 -20.37 -9.79 0.98
C ARG A 29 -20.09 -10.61 -0.30
N PRO A 30 -18.82 -10.83 -0.71
CA PRO A 30 -18.53 -11.67 -1.86
C PRO A 30 -18.47 -13.16 -1.51
N LYS A 31 -19.12 -13.99 -2.33
CA LYS A 31 -19.06 -15.47 -2.29
C LYS A 31 -17.87 -15.99 -3.13
N ARG A 32 -17.27 -17.09 -2.68
CA ARG A 32 -16.09 -17.85 -3.21
C ARG A 32 -15.90 -17.84 -4.74
N VAL A 33 -14.68 -17.59 -5.25
CA VAL A 33 -14.16 -18.21 -6.50
C VAL A 33 -12.61 -18.11 -6.67
N ASN A 34 -12.04 -18.87 -7.62
CA ASN A 34 -10.61 -19.19 -7.85
C ASN A 34 -9.77 -18.18 -8.68
N ALA A 35 -8.45 -18.41 -8.72
CA ALA A 35 -7.40 -17.45 -9.05
C ALA A 35 -7.41 -17.04 -10.52
N ALA A 36 -7.12 -15.76 -10.76
CA ALA A 36 -6.81 -15.24 -12.08
C ALA A 36 -5.69 -14.19 -12.02
N HIS A 37 -4.77 -14.30 -12.98
CA HIS A 37 -3.72 -13.33 -13.29
C HIS A 37 -4.29 -12.35 -14.31
N LEU A 38 -4.24 -11.04 -14.06
CA LEU A 38 -4.56 -10.02 -15.08
C LEU A 38 -3.61 -8.84 -15.03
N GLN A 39 -3.01 -8.55 -16.18
CA GLN A 39 -1.99 -7.53 -16.43
C GLN A 39 -2.59 -6.50 -17.37
N LEU A 40 -2.68 -5.22 -16.98
CA LEU A 40 -2.95 -4.13 -17.92
C LEU A 40 -2.30 -2.80 -17.50
N ARG A 41 -2.08 -1.98 -18.53
CA ARG A 41 -1.05 -0.94 -18.70
C ARG A 41 -1.42 0.41 -18.08
N LYS A 42 -0.35 1.16 -17.74
CA LYS A 42 -0.23 2.59 -17.39
C LYS A 42 -0.64 2.98 -15.94
N SER A 43 0.40 3.32 -15.17
CA SER A 43 0.41 4.14 -13.94
C SER A 43 -0.30 3.63 -12.68
N ALA A 44 -0.72 2.37 -12.62
CA ALA A 44 -1.34 1.80 -11.42
C ALA A 44 -0.31 1.15 -10.49
N VAL A 45 -0.26 1.61 -9.23
CA VAL A 45 0.30 0.84 -8.11
C VAL A 45 -0.48 -0.47 -8.03
N ARG A 46 0.21 -1.61 -8.16
CA ARG A 46 -0.41 -2.94 -8.30
C ARG A 46 -0.21 -3.72 -7.01
N PHE A 47 -1.30 -3.99 -6.29
CA PHE A 47 -1.28 -4.77 -5.05
C PHE A 47 -1.51 -6.26 -5.34
N LEU A 48 -0.77 -7.13 -4.68
CA LEU A 48 -1.10 -8.55 -4.57
C LEU A 48 -1.38 -8.86 -3.10
N LEU A 49 -2.57 -9.39 -2.85
CA LEU A 49 -2.99 -9.83 -1.53
C LEU A 49 -3.36 -11.31 -1.58
N LEU A 50 -2.78 -12.09 -0.67
CA LEU A 50 -3.00 -13.53 -0.57
C LEU A 50 -3.42 -13.86 0.86
N GLN A 51 -4.51 -14.63 0.97
CA GLN A 51 -5.11 -15.04 2.25
C GLN A 51 -4.93 -16.55 2.44
N THR A 52 -4.61 -16.95 3.67
CA THR A 52 -4.91 -18.31 4.17
C THR A 52 -6.36 -18.36 4.68
N VAL A 53 -6.95 -19.55 4.70
CA VAL A 53 -8.39 -19.82 4.91
C VAL A 53 -9.00 -19.06 6.11
N SER A 54 -10.22 -18.54 5.94
CA SER A 54 -11.12 -17.97 6.97
C SER A 54 -10.82 -18.46 8.40
N ARG A 55 -10.21 -17.60 9.22
CA ARG A 55 -9.94 -17.83 10.65
C ARG A 55 -10.76 -16.89 11.52
N ALA A 56 -10.98 -17.31 12.77
CA ALA A 56 -11.72 -16.55 13.78
C ALA A 56 -10.96 -15.31 14.30
N GLN A 57 -9.65 -15.21 14.04
CA GLN A 57 -8.81 -14.11 14.49
C GLN A 57 -8.13 -13.39 13.31
N PRO A 58 -8.01 -12.05 13.36
CA PRO A 58 -7.24 -11.27 12.40
C PRO A 58 -5.79 -11.75 12.31
N LEU A 59 -5.24 -11.78 11.08
CA LEU A 59 -3.87 -12.22 10.81
C LEU A 59 -2.88 -11.05 10.83
N PRO A 60 -1.62 -11.27 11.27
CA PRO A 60 -0.54 -10.30 11.07
C PRO A 60 -0.34 -9.96 9.60
N VAL A 61 -0.01 -8.70 9.32
CA VAL A 61 0.13 -8.16 7.97
C VAL A 61 1.59 -7.83 7.71
N MET A 62 2.16 -8.43 6.67
CA MET A 62 3.52 -8.19 6.22
C MET A 62 3.48 -7.38 4.91
N VAL A 63 4.10 -6.21 4.89
CA VAL A 63 4.15 -5.32 3.72
C VAL A 63 5.56 -5.31 3.14
N TRP A 64 5.69 -5.85 1.92
CA TRP A 64 6.97 -5.96 1.22
C TRP A 64 7.24 -4.75 0.33
N ILE A 65 8.38 -4.09 0.54
CA ILE A 65 8.89 -3.01 -0.31
C ILE A 65 10.08 -3.54 -1.13
N HIS A 66 9.89 -3.66 -2.44
CA HIS A 66 10.96 -4.16 -3.32
C HIS A 66 12.14 -3.18 -3.45
N GLY A 67 13.33 -3.72 -3.63
CA GLY A 67 14.56 -2.98 -3.97
C GLY A 67 14.64 -2.58 -5.45
N GLY A 68 15.86 -2.27 -5.90
CA GLY A 68 16.15 -1.86 -7.29
C GLY A 68 16.70 -0.44 -7.45
N ALA A 69 17.46 0.04 -6.46
CA ALA A 69 18.12 1.36 -6.47
C ALA A 69 17.18 2.55 -6.74
N PHE A 70 15.87 2.40 -6.48
CA PHE A 70 14.82 3.34 -6.86
C PHE A 70 14.66 3.56 -8.38
N LEU A 71 15.33 2.78 -9.22
CA LEU A 71 15.31 2.88 -10.68
C LEU A 71 14.57 1.71 -11.34
N THR A 72 14.63 0.53 -10.73
CA THR A 72 14.05 -0.72 -11.25
C THR A 72 13.33 -1.48 -10.13
N GLY A 73 12.75 -2.63 -10.46
CA GLY A 73 12.06 -3.49 -9.50
C GLY A 73 10.55 -3.56 -9.71
N SER A 74 9.93 -4.54 -9.06
CA SER A 74 8.48 -4.62 -8.97
C SER A 74 8.08 -5.48 -7.77
N GLY A 75 6.86 -5.29 -7.27
CA GLY A 75 6.26 -6.14 -6.23
C GLY A 75 6.07 -7.60 -6.67
N TRP A 76 6.21 -7.90 -7.95
CA TRP A 76 6.02 -9.25 -8.50
C TRP A 76 7.35 -10.00 -8.68
N MET A 77 8.47 -9.34 -8.41
CA MET A 77 9.81 -9.91 -8.54
C MET A 77 10.08 -11.03 -7.53
N TYR A 78 9.42 -10.96 -6.38
CA TYR A 78 9.53 -11.95 -5.31
C TYR A 78 8.19 -12.66 -5.17
N GLY A 79 8.20 -13.95 -5.47
CA GLY A 79 7.02 -14.79 -5.33
C GLY A 79 6.66 -15.00 -3.85
N PRO A 80 5.36 -15.20 -3.55
CA PRO A 80 4.87 -15.28 -2.18
C PRO A 80 5.00 -16.70 -1.57
N GLU A 81 5.51 -17.68 -2.32
CA GLU A 81 5.36 -19.11 -2.06
C GLU A 81 5.84 -19.51 -0.66
N PHE A 82 7.02 -19.04 -0.25
CA PHE A 82 7.59 -19.39 1.07
C PHE A 82 6.91 -18.69 2.25
N ILE A 83 6.35 -17.49 2.04
CA ILE A 83 5.72 -16.71 3.11
C ILE A 83 4.29 -17.19 3.35
N LEU A 84 3.61 -17.67 2.31
CA LEU A 84 2.22 -18.15 2.41
C LEU A 84 2.07 -19.52 3.09
N ASP A 85 3.17 -20.22 3.36
CA ASP A 85 3.18 -21.37 4.28
C ASP A 85 2.93 -20.95 5.75
N LYS A 86 2.95 -19.65 6.04
CA LYS A 86 2.66 -19.07 7.35
C LYS A 86 1.29 -18.40 7.36
N ASP A 87 0.71 -18.29 8.56
CA ASP A 87 -0.56 -17.60 8.78
C ASP A 87 -0.38 -16.08 8.84
N VAL A 88 -0.09 -15.50 7.68
CA VAL A 88 0.14 -14.07 7.50
C VAL A 88 -0.55 -13.56 6.25
N ILE A 89 -0.83 -12.26 6.22
CA ILE A 89 -1.24 -11.58 5.00
C ILE A 89 -0.04 -10.86 4.42
N LEU A 90 0.37 -11.28 3.22
CA LEU A 90 1.42 -10.59 2.48
C LEU A 90 0.80 -9.53 1.55
N VAL A 91 1.26 -8.29 1.71
CA VAL A 91 0.95 -7.15 0.85
C VAL A 91 2.20 -6.81 0.05
N SER A 92 2.14 -7.02 -1.26
CA SER A 92 3.18 -6.57 -2.19
C SER A 92 2.62 -5.48 -3.11
N PHE A 93 3.46 -4.53 -3.52
CA PHE A 93 3.05 -3.37 -4.31
C PHE A 93 4.17 -2.82 -5.20
N ASN A 94 3.83 -1.85 -6.05
CA ASN A 94 4.79 -1.05 -6.82
C ASN A 94 4.77 0.40 -6.34
N TYR A 95 5.90 1.08 -6.38
CA TYR A 95 5.97 2.53 -6.22
C TYR A 95 6.62 3.15 -7.46
N ARG A 96 6.46 4.45 -7.68
CA ARG A 96 7.10 5.12 -8.83
C ARG A 96 8.62 5.06 -8.71
N LEU A 97 9.27 4.79 -9.84
CA LEU A 97 10.72 4.62 -9.97
C LEU A 97 11.32 5.70 -10.89
N GLY A 98 12.64 5.85 -10.80
CA GLY A 98 13.43 6.77 -11.62
C GLY A 98 12.93 8.20 -11.51
N VAL A 99 13.03 8.93 -12.63
CA VAL A 99 12.59 10.32 -12.72
C VAL A 99 11.12 10.50 -12.33
N LEU A 100 10.25 9.53 -12.63
CA LEU A 100 8.82 9.62 -12.30
C LEU A 100 8.56 9.51 -10.79
N GLY A 101 9.45 8.84 -10.04
CA GLY A 101 9.34 8.69 -8.59
C GLY A 101 10.10 9.76 -7.80
N PHE A 102 11.19 10.29 -8.35
CA PHE A 102 12.17 11.02 -7.54
C PHE A 102 12.66 12.33 -8.16
N LEU A 103 12.11 12.77 -9.29
CA LEU A 103 12.37 14.12 -9.80
C LEU A 103 11.97 15.17 -8.78
N SER A 104 12.88 16.11 -8.52
CA SER A 104 12.63 17.32 -7.73
C SER A 104 13.19 18.53 -8.46
N THR A 105 12.44 19.63 -8.47
CA THR A 105 12.88 20.95 -8.97
C THR A 105 13.46 21.82 -7.85
N GLY A 106 13.40 21.37 -6.60
CA GLY A 106 13.83 22.15 -5.44
C GLY A 106 12.85 23.25 -5.02
N ASP A 107 11.68 23.31 -5.66
CA ASP A 107 10.57 24.20 -5.32
C ASP A 107 9.32 23.41 -4.92
N ASP A 108 8.25 24.12 -4.58
CA ASP A 108 6.99 23.51 -4.14
C ASP A 108 6.16 22.92 -5.30
N VAL A 109 6.54 23.15 -6.55
CA VAL A 109 5.81 22.65 -7.73
C VAL A 109 6.11 21.16 -7.92
N ILE A 110 7.38 20.79 -7.88
CA ILE A 110 7.84 19.39 -7.94
C ILE A 110 8.76 19.13 -6.74
N PRO A 111 8.20 18.94 -5.53
CA PRO A 111 9.00 18.78 -4.30
C PRO A 111 9.73 17.43 -4.19
N GLY A 112 9.51 16.52 -5.16
CA GLY A 112 10.11 15.20 -5.19
C GLY A 112 9.52 14.18 -4.21
N ASN A 113 10.27 13.07 -4.06
CA ASN A 113 9.94 11.91 -3.22
C ASN A 113 8.54 11.33 -3.48
N PHE A 114 8.10 11.35 -4.74
CA PHE A 114 6.82 10.80 -5.14
C PHE A 114 6.74 9.29 -4.93
N GLY A 115 7.83 8.55 -5.17
CA GLY A 115 7.93 7.13 -4.86
C GLY A 115 7.74 6.85 -3.36
N MET A 116 8.35 7.66 -2.49
CA MET A 116 8.13 7.56 -1.04
C MET A 116 6.70 7.89 -0.63
N LYS A 117 6.09 8.90 -1.26
CA LYS A 117 4.68 9.27 -1.03
C LYS A 117 3.73 8.15 -1.46
N ASP A 118 4.05 7.41 -2.52
CA ASP A 118 3.28 6.22 -2.92
C ASP A 118 3.31 5.14 -1.84
N GLN A 119 4.48 4.91 -1.22
CA GLN A 119 4.63 3.96 -0.11
C GLN A 119 3.83 4.40 1.11
N VAL A 120 3.85 5.69 1.49
CA VAL A 120 3.01 6.23 2.57
C VAL A 120 1.52 6.04 2.27
N GLN A 121 1.12 6.26 1.02
CA GLN A 121 -0.27 6.08 0.61
C GLN A 121 -0.70 4.62 0.69
N LEU A 122 0.17 3.66 0.35
CA LEU A 122 -0.08 2.24 0.60
C LEU A 122 -0.30 1.99 2.08
N LEU A 123 0.57 2.47 2.98
CA LEU A 123 0.43 2.18 4.41
C LEU A 123 -0.88 2.70 4.98
N ARG A 124 -1.35 3.86 4.51
CA ARG A 124 -2.70 4.37 4.81
C ARG A 124 -3.78 3.43 4.29
N TRP A 125 -3.64 2.95 3.07
CA TRP A 125 -4.57 1.98 2.51
C TRP A 125 -4.61 0.68 3.31
N VAL A 126 -3.46 0.13 3.72
CA VAL A 126 -3.38 -1.07 4.57
C VAL A 126 -4.11 -0.83 5.87
N ARG A 127 -3.82 0.25 6.60
CA ARG A 127 -4.51 0.59 7.85
C ARG A 127 -6.03 0.64 7.66
N ASP A 128 -6.50 1.29 6.59
CA ASP A 128 -7.93 1.57 6.40
C ASP A 128 -8.71 0.37 5.83
N ASN A 129 -8.05 -0.58 5.18
CA ASN A 129 -8.74 -1.61 4.37
C ASN A 129 -8.38 -3.05 4.75
N ILE A 130 -7.26 -3.31 5.42
CA ILE A 130 -6.76 -4.68 5.58
C ILE A 130 -7.68 -5.58 6.42
N VAL A 131 -8.52 -4.99 7.27
CA VAL A 131 -9.57 -5.68 8.03
C VAL A 131 -10.56 -6.39 7.11
N ALA A 132 -10.92 -5.79 5.96
CA ALA A 132 -11.82 -6.41 4.99
C ALA A 132 -11.22 -7.68 4.37
N PHE A 133 -9.92 -7.86 4.52
CA PHE A 133 -9.16 -9.02 4.09
C PHE A 133 -8.72 -9.91 5.26
N GLY A 134 -9.29 -9.75 6.45
CA GLY A 134 -8.95 -10.57 7.61
C GLY A 134 -7.59 -10.27 8.24
N GLY A 135 -6.99 -9.12 7.91
CA GLY A 135 -5.75 -8.67 8.54
C GLY A 135 -5.99 -7.79 9.75
N ASP A 136 -5.02 -7.80 10.66
CA ASP A 136 -4.97 -6.93 11.81
C ASP A 136 -4.22 -5.62 11.48
N PRO A 137 -4.89 -4.46 11.40
CA PRO A 137 -4.23 -3.17 11.18
C PRO A 137 -3.33 -2.74 12.35
N GLY A 138 -3.47 -3.36 13.54
CA GLY A 138 -2.60 -3.16 14.70
C GLY A 138 -1.33 -4.00 14.66
N GLN A 139 -1.23 -5.00 13.78
CA GLN A 139 -0.06 -5.88 13.62
C GLN A 139 0.48 -5.83 12.19
N VAL A 140 1.02 -4.66 11.82
CA VAL A 140 1.61 -4.43 10.50
C VAL A 140 3.15 -4.37 10.60
N THR A 141 3.82 -5.24 9.85
CA THR A 141 5.28 -5.26 9.71
C THR A 141 5.67 -4.84 8.30
N ILE A 142 6.42 -3.75 8.16
CA ILE A 142 7.03 -3.35 6.89
C ILE A 142 8.44 -3.94 6.78
N PHE A 143 8.82 -4.44 5.60
CA PHE A 143 10.13 -5.03 5.36
C PHE A 143 10.54 -4.85 3.90
N GLY A 144 11.84 -4.83 3.63
CA GLY A 144 12.39 -4.54 2.31
C GLY A 144 13.88 -4.84 2.21
N GLU A 145 14.37 -4.98 0.98
CA GLU A 145 15.78 -5.26 0.67
C GLU A 145 16.38 -4.09 -0.15
N SER A 146 17.66 -3.78 0.08
CA SER A 146 18.39 -2.70 -0.61
C SER A 146 17.63 -1.36 -0.57
N ALA A 147 17.22 -0.79 -1.70
CA ALA A 147 16.40 0.42 -1.78
C ALA A 147 15.05 0.28 -1.03
N GLY A 148 14.50 -0.93 -0.96
CA GLY A 148 13.34 -1.26 -0.12
C GLY A 148 13.67 -1.21 1.37
N GLY A 149 14.87 -1.65 1.77
CA GLY A 149 15.36 -1.51 3.14
C GLY A 149 15.61 -0.05 3.52
N ALA A 150 16.19 0.74 2.62
CA ALA A 150 16.32 2.18 2.77
C ALA A 150 14.95 2.87 2.87
N SER A 151 13.96 2.39 2.10
CA SER A 151 12.58 2.85 2.17
C SER A 151 11.97 2.57 3.54
N VAL A 152 12.12 1.36 4.08
CA VAL A 152 11.67 1.00 5.44
C VAL A 152 12.28 1.94 6.46
N HIS A 153 13.60 2.16 6.41
CA HIS A 153 14.28 3.07 7.32
C HIS A 153 13.72 4.51 7.22
N ALA A 154 13.56 5.04 6.00
CA ALA A 154 13.00 6.37 5.78
C ALA A 154 11.54 6.50 6.26
N LEU A 155 10.73 5.44 6.11
CA LEU A 155 9.36 5.41 6.61
C LEU A 155 9.32 5.42 8.14
N THR A 156 10.21 4.70 8.83
CA THR A 156 10.29 4.74 10.31
C THR A 156 10.60 6.14 10.84
N LEU A 157 11.38 6.94 10.11
CA LEU A 157 11.72 8.31 10.48
C LEU A 157 10.64 9.33 10.10
N SER A 158 9.79 9.01 9.12
CA SER A 158 8.85 9.96 8.53
C SER A 158 7.62 10.17 9.42
N PRO A 159 7.26 11.42 9.79
CA PRO A 159 6.02 11.69 10.51
C PRO A 159 4.77 11.31 9.68
N LEU A 160 4.88 11.30 8.35
CA LEU A 160 3.78 10.95 7.46
C LEU A 160 3.43 9.45 7.48
N ALA A 161 4.37 8.61 7.95
CA ALA A 161 4.24 7.16 8.03
C ALA A 161 3.92 6.65 9.44
N LYS A 162 3.79 7.54 10.44
CA LYS A 162 3.33 7.20 11.82
C LYS A 162 1.92 6.59 11.91
N VAL A 163 1.29 6.37 10.76
CA VAL A 163 -0.01 5.71 10.56
C VAL A 163 -0.08 4.35 11.27
N CYS A 164 1.05 3.67 11.49
CA CYS A 164 1.14 2.38 12.19
C CYS A 164 1.33 2.48 13.72
N HIS A 165 1.50 3.67 14.30
CA HIS A 165 1.76 3.86 15.75
C HIS A 165 0.65 4.61 16.51
N LEU A 166 -0.53 4.74 15.92
CA LEU A 166 -1.63 5.49 16.54
C LEU A 166 -2.45 4.61 17.50
N ALA A 167 -1.81 4.18 18.59
CA ALA A 167 -2.51 3.93 19.85
C ALA A 167 -2.44 5.15 20.80
N ASP A 168 -1.56 6.14 20.58
CA ASP A 168 -1.23 7.15 21.63
C ASP A 168 -1.37 8.64 21.25
N ASP A 169 -1.90 9.00 20.08
CA ASP A 169 -1.98 10.42 19.67
C ASP A 169 -3.24 11.16 20.17
N LYS A 170 -3.46 11.13 21.49
CA LYS A 170 -4.41 12.02 22.20
C LYS A 170 -3.72 13.02 23.14
N ARG A 171 -2.40 13.21 23.03
CA ARG A 171 -1.62 14.01 24.00
C ARG A 171 -0.80 15.17 23.43
N MET A 172 -1.12 15.66 22.23
CA MET A 172 -0.44 16.84 21.66
C MET A 172 -1.42 17.94 21.20
N THR A 173 -2.34 18.31 22.09
CA THR A 173 -2.95 19.65 22.10
C THR A 173 -3.03 20.13 23.55
N ASN A 174 -2.05 20.93 23.96
CA ASN A 174 -2.15 21.93 25.01
C ASN A 174 -1.35 23.13 24.54
#